data_AF-A0A1E2WJ89-F1
#
_entry.id   AF-A0A1E2WJ89-F1
#
_cell.length_a   1.000
_cell.length_b   1.000
_cell.length_c   1.000
_cell.angle_alpha   90.00
_cell.angle_beta   90.00
_cell.angle_gamma   90.00
#
_symmetry.space_group_name_H-M   'P 1'
#
loop_
_entity.id
_entity.type
_entity.pdbx_description
1 polymer ?
#
loop_
_entity_poly.entity_id
_entity_poly.type
_entity_poly.pdbx_seq_one_letter_code
_entity_poly.pdbx_strand_id
1 'polypeptide(L)'
;MANFNEAIERMSTGLQQKSYVLNEIEEKTVVYYEEDHPIVGALMPGAGKVEKISIVPCGVRALGYTLQLSEENYFLIAKDEICTRIATLVCGTFY
;
A
#
# COMPACT_ATOMS: atom_id res chain seq x y z
N MET A 1 -9.63 12.02 -16.52
CA MET A 1 -8.98 11.80 -15.21
C MET A 1 -8.97 10.33 -14.82
N ALA A 2 -10.10 9.62 -14.74
CA ALA A 2 -10.15 8.20 -14.33
C ALA A 2 -9.19 7.27 -15.12
N ASN A 3 -9.19 7.33 -16.45
CA ASN A 3 -8.30 6.51 -17.29
C ASN A 3 -6.80 6.76 -17.01
N PHE A 4 -6.45 7.97 -16.58
CA PHE A 4 -5.07 8.34 -16.29
C PHE A 4 -4.63 7.78 -14.95
N ASN A 5 -5.49 7.87 -13.93
CA ASN A 5 -5.24 7.28 -12.61
C ASN A 5 -5.13 5.75 -12.71
N GLU A 6 -6.01 5.11 -13.49
CA GLU A 6 -5.94 3.67 -13.74
C GLU A 6 -4.64 3.27 -14.45
N ALA A 7 -4.17 4.07 -15.41
CA ALA A 7 -2.90 3.81 -16.09
C ALA A 7 -1.69 3.94 -15.13
N ILE A 8 -1.68 4.97 -14.27
CA ILE A 8 -0.63 5.15 -13.25
C ILE A 8 -0.64 3.98 -12.27
N GLU A 9 -1.81 3.61 -11.77
CA GLU A 9 -2.00 2.49 -10.85
C GLU A 9 -1.51 1.19 -11.47
N ARG A 10 -1.90 0.92 -12.73
CA ARG A 10 -1.44 -0.26 -13.47
C ARG A 10 0.07 -0.29 -13.68
N MET A 11 0.70 0.86 -13.88
CA MET A 11 2.17 0.94 -13.97
C MET A 11 2.84 0.68 -12.62
N SER A 12 2.26 1.15 -11.51
CA SER A 12 2.86 1.06 -10.18
C SER A 12 2.64 -0.30 -9.51
N THR A 13 1.42 -0.84 -9.57
CA THR A 13 1.01 -2.05 -8.83
C THR A 13 0.81 -3.27 -9.73
N GLY A 14 0.85 -3.07 -11.05
CA GLY A 14 0.65 -4.11 -12.05
C GLY A 14 -0.82 -4.27 -12.46
N LEU A 15 -1.09 -5.31 -13.25
CA LEU A 15 -2.45 -5.58 -13.73
C LEU A 15 -3.32 -6.11 -12.58
N GLN A 16 -4.46 -5.47 -12.33
CA GLN A 16 -5.47 -5.97 -11.41
C GLN A 16 -6.11 -7.27 -11.93
N GLN A 17 -6.12 -8.30 -11.09
CA GLN A 17 -6.70 -9.60 -11.40
C GLN A 17 -8.10 -9.74 -10.79
N LYS A 18 -9.09 -9.09 -11.41
CA LYS A 18 -10.49 -9.14 -10.94
C LYS A 18 -11.13 -10.55 -11.02
N SER A 19 -10.50 -11.47 -11.72
CA SER A 19 -10.95 -12.88 -11.82
C SER A 19 -10.56 -13.72 -10.60
N TYR A 20 -9.62 -13.26 -9.78
CA TYR A 20 -9.22 -13.97 -8.57
C TYR A 20 -10.20 -13.62 -7.46
N VAL A 21 -10.99 -14.60 -7.02
CA VAL A 21 -11.97 -14.44 -5.95
C VAL A 21 -11.37 -15.00 -4.67
N LEU A 22 -11.18 -14.13 -3.67
CA LEU A 22 -10.74 -14.51 -2.33
C LEU A 22 -11.89 -15.19 -1.59
N ASN A 23 -11.59 -16.19 -0.77
CA ASN A 23 -12.57 -16.70 0.19
C ASN A 23 -12.74 -15.72 1.38
N GLU A 24 -13.80 -15.88 2.18
CA GLU A 24 -14.09 -14.94 3.28
C GLU A 24 -12.95 -14.81 4.31
N ILE A 25 -12.16 -15.86 4.51
CA ILE A 25 -11.04 -15.85 5.46
C ILE A 25 -9.87 -15.08 4.86
N GLU A 26 -9.52 -15.37 3.61
CA GLU A 26 -8.47 -14.66 2.87
C GLU A 26 -8.80 -13.17 2.72
N GLU A 27 -10.04 -12.83 2.38
CA GLU A 27 -10.48 -11.45 2.27
C GLU A 27 -10.30 -10.71 3.61
N LYS A 28 -10.74 -11.30 4.72
CA LYS A 28 -10.53 -10.71 6.05
C LYS A 28 -9.06 -10.55 6.38
N THR A 29 -8.23 -11.57 6.13
CA THR A 29 -6.80 -11.50 6.38
C THR A 29 -6.14 -10.37 5.58
N VAL A 30 -6.50 -10.22 4.30
CA VAL A 30 -6.00 -9.14 3.45
C VAL A 30 -6.48 -7.77 3.92
N VAL A 31 -7.74 -7.65 4.35
CA VAL A 31 -8.25 -6.40 4.93
C VAL A 31 -7.44 -6.00 6.15
N TYR A 32 -7.22 -6.90 7.12
CA TYR A 32 -6.42 -6.59 8.30
C TYR A 32 -4.98 -6.21 7.93
N TYR A 33 -4.37 -6.95 6.99
CA TYR A 33 -3.02 -6.66 6.49
C TYR A 33 -2.92 -5.26 5.87
N GLU A 34 -3.87 -4.88 5.01
CA GLU A 34 -3.85 -3.60 4.29
C GLU A 34 -4.33 -2.41 5.13
N GLU A 35 -5.13 -2.63 6.18
CA GLU A 35 -5.56 -1.58 7.12
C GLU A 35 -4.42 -1.12 8.05
N ASP A 36 -3.46 -1.99 8.34
CA ASP A 36 -2.34 -1.67 9.24
C ASP A 36 -1.34 -0.67 8.63
N HIS A 37 -1.08 -0.77 7.33
CA HIS A 37 -0.20 0.13 6.58
C HIS A 37 -0.57 1.63 6.72
N PRO A 38 -1.81 2.06 6.43
CA PRO A 38 -2.21 3.46 6.54
C PRO A 38 -2.29 3.93 8.00
N ILE A 39 -2.64 3.06 8.95
CA ILE A 39 -2.70 3.42 10.38
C ILE A 39 -1.29 3.75 10.89
N VAL A 40 -0.32 2.86 10.66
CA VAL A 40 1.07 3.10 11.07
C VAL A 40 1.68 4.28 10.32
N GLY A 41 1.40 4.41 9.02
CA GLY A 41 1.79 5.60 8.26
C GLY A 41 1.27 6.87 8.93
N ALA A 42 -0.03 6.97 9.22
CA ALA A 42 -0.60 8.17 9.82
C ALA A 42 -0.06 8.51 11.21
N LEU A 43 0.37 7.51 11.99
CA LEU A 43 0.90 7.70 13.35
C LEU A 43 2.38 8.09 13.38
N MET A 44 3.14 7.78 12.33
CA MET A 44 4.57 7.95 12.30
C MET A 44 4.99 9.29 11.65
N PRO A 45 6.01 9.99 12.19
CA PRO A 45 6.43 11.27 11.66
C PRO A 45 7.10 11.11 10.28
N GLY A 46 6.77 12.00 9.34
CA GLY A 46 7.34 11.96 7.99
C GLY A 46 6.77 10.86 7.09
N ALA A 47 5.62 10.26 7.44
CA ALA A 47 4.94 9.36 6.53
C ALA A 47 4.35 10.13 5.34
N GLY A 48 4.50 9.56 4.14
CA GLY A 48 3.85 10.07 2.95
C GLY A 48 2.33 9.89 2.99
N LYS A 49 1.61 10.70 2.22
CA LYS A 49 0.15 10.64 2.13
C LYS A 49 -0.29 9.32 1.50
N VAL A 50 -1.21 8.62 2.17
CA VAL A 50 -1.92 7.47 1.59
C VAL A 50 -2.96 7.99 0.62
N GLU A 51 -2.86 7.57 -0.65
CA GLU A 51 -3.78 8.00 -1.71
C GLU A 51 -4.87 6.96 -1.96
N LYS A 52 -4.54 5.66 -1.84
CA LYS A 52 -5.49 4.57 -2.09
C LYS A 52 -5.10 3.30 -1.35
N ILE A 53 -6.10 2.58 -0.86
CA ILE A 53 -5.97 1.22 -0.32
C ILE A 53 -6.88 0.32 -1.15
N SER A 54 -6.42 -0.88 -1.49
CA SER A 54 -7.18 -1.84 -2.29
C SER A 54 -6.87 -3.27 -1.88
N ILE A 55 -7.93 -4.06 -1.71
CA ILE A 55 -7.86 -5.52 -1.50
C ILE A 55 -8.04 -6.30 -2.81
N VAL A 56 -8.02 -5.62 -3.95
CA VAL A 56 -8.08 -6.27 -5.27
C VAL A 56 -6.69 -6.81 -5.59
N PRO A 57 -6.55 -8.13 -5.86
CA PRO A 57 -5.27 -8.72 -6.20
C PRO A 57 -4.65 -8.07 -7.45
N CYS A 58 -3.35 -7.82 -7.41
CA CYS A 58 -2.61 -7.20 -8.51
C CYS A 58 -1.24 -7.84 -8.70
N GLY A 59 -0.70 -7.76 -9.92
CA GLY A 59 0.64 -8.27 -10.21
C GLY A 59 0.81 -9.77 -9.96
N VAL A 60 1.99 -10.17 -9.49
CA VAL A 60 2.32 -11.57 -9.17
C VAL A 60 2.41 -11.72 -7.65
N ARG A 61 1.44 -12.43 -7.06
CA ARG A 61 1.37 -12.76 -5.61
C ARG A 61 1.08 -11.59 -4.65
N ALA A 62 0.54 -10.47 -5.11
CA ALA A 62 -0.03 -9.45 -4.22
C ALA A 62 -1.56 -9.60 -4.18
N LEU A 63 -2.11 -9.78 -2.99
CA LEU A 63 -3.56 -9.92 -2.75
C LEU A 63 -4.23 -8.59 -2.39
N GLY A 64 -3.44 -7.57 -2.09
CA GLY A 64 -3.84 -6.20 -1.83
C GLY A 64 -2.65 -5.26 -2.03
N TYR A 65 -2.91 -3.97 -1.95
CA TYR A 65 -1.85 -2.96 -1.91
C TYR A 65 -2.34 -1.65 -1.27
N THR A 66 -1.38 -0.93 -0.68
CA THR A 66 -1.53 0.45 -0.22
C THR A 66 -0.64 1.37 -1.04
N LEU A 67 -1.23 2.37 -1.69
CA LEU A 67 -0.53 3.36 -2.51
C LEU A 67 -0.25 4.61 -1.67
N GLN A 68 1.03 4.85 -1.40
CA GLN A 68 1.53 6.09 -0.80
C GLN A 68 2.23 6.93 -1.87
N LEU A 69 1.89 8.22 -1.93
CA LEU A 69 2.61 9.16 -2.78
C LEU A 69 3.73 9.81 -1.98
N SER A 70 4.94 9.72 -2.50
CA SER A 70 6.06 10.52 -2.00
C SER A 70 5.86 11.96 -2.46
N GLU A 71 5.75 12.91 -1.53
CA GLU A 71 5.54 14.31 -1.86
C GLU A 71 6.82 15.02 -2.32
N GLU A 72 8.01 14.45 -2.04
CA GLU A 72 9.29 15.08 -2.35
C GLU A 72 10.35 14.11 -2.89
N ASN A 73 11.21 14.61 -3.79
CA ASN A 73 12.43 13.93 -4.22
C ASN A 73 13.57 14.35 -3.28
N TYR A 74 13.81 13.56 -2.24
CA TYR A 74 14.82 13.87 -1.25
C TYR A 74 16.24 13.54 -1.77
N PHE A 75 17.16 14.51 -1.70
CA PHE A 75 18.60 14.23 -1.82
C PHE A 75 19.18 13.57 -0.56
N LEU A 76 18.56 13.82 0.59
CA LEU A 76 18.89 13.26 1.90
C LEU A 76 17.59 12.94 2.64
N ILE A 77 17.49 11.75 3.23
CA ILE A 77 16.31 11.30 3.98
C ILE A 77 16.65 11.33 5.47
N ALA A 78 15.78 11.91 6.30
CA ALA A 78 15.96 11.95 7.74
C ALA A 78 15.84 10.54 8.36
N LYS A 79 16.56 10.29 9.46
CA LYS A 79 16.50 8.99 10.14
C LYS A 79 15.07 8.59 10.50
N ASP A 80 14.29 9.51 11.04
CA ASP A 80 12.92 9.25 11.48
C ASP A 80 12.02 8.88 10.29
N GLU A 81 12.21 9.52 9.13
CA GLU A 81 11.47 9.19 7.91
C GLU A 81 11.83 7.79 7.39
N ILE A 82 13.12 7.39 7.45
CA ILE A 82 13.53 6.02 7.13
C ILE A 82 12.88 5.03 8.11
N CYS A 83 12.88 5.34 9.40
CA CYS A 83 12.23 4.51 10.42
C CYS A 83 10.73 4.37 10.15
N THR A 84 10.06 5.45 9.75
CA THR A 84 8.64 5.47 9.36
C THR A 84 8.37 4.59 8.15
N ARG A 85 9.22 4.67 7.12
CA ARG A 85 9.11 3.82 5.93
C ARG A 85 9.30 2.34 6.28
N ILE A 86 10.28 2.02 7.12
CA ILE A 86 10.52 0.65 7.59
C ILE A 86 9.31 0.16 8.39
N ALA A 87 8.83 0.94 9.36
CA ALA A 87 7.68 0.60 10.20
C ALA A 87 6.43 0.32 9.36
N THR A 88 6.16 1.19 8.37
CA THR A 88 5.04 1.04 7.44
C THR A 88 5.18 -0.24 6.62
N LEU A 89 6.38 -0.60 6.14
CA LEU A 89 6.60 -1.81 5.35
C LEU A 89 6.43 -3.11 6.15
N VAL A 90 6.74 -3.11 7.44
CA VAL A 90 6.70 -4.33 8.27
C VAL A 90 5.37 -4.53 9.01
N CYS A 91 4.54 -3.50 9.13
CA CYS A 91 3.35 -3.55 9.99
C CYS A 91 2.34 -4.64 9.61
N GLY A 92 2.14 -4.95 8.33
CA GLY A 92 1.19 -5.97 7.90
C GLY A 92 1.59 -7.42 8.29
N THR A 93 2.78 -7.66 8.84
CA THR A 93 3.29 -9.02 9.09
C THR A 93 2.76 -9.64 10.40
N PHE A 94 1.99 -8.92 11.20
CA PHE A 94 1.67 -9.32 12.59
C PHE A 94 0.40 -10.18 12.78
N TYR A 95 -0.12 -10.84 11.74
CA TYR A 95 -1.30 -11.73 11.81
C TYR A 95 -0.99 -13.21 11.54
#